data_AF-A0A7V2T0Z0-F1
#
_entry.id   AF-A0A7V2T0Z0-F1
#
_cell.length_a   1.000
_cell.length_b   1.000
_cell.length_c   1.000
_cell.angle_alpha   90.00
_cell.angle_beta   90.00
_cell.angle_gamma   90.00
#
_symmetry.space_group_name_H-M   'P 1'
#
loop_
_entity.id
_entity.type
_entity.pdbx_description
1 polymer ?
#
loop_
_entity_poly.entity_id
_entity_poly.type
_entity_poly.pdbx_seq_one_letter_code
_entity_poly.pdbx_strand_id
1 'polypeptide(L)'
;MISIDLMHEHNHKIAEHSKVLSVLIRNRELCDTQVMCDIFFSYVAAVNEHLKNEEKNIYQPMLIHSDQSIKNTATQFMSGSMEIKRVIKQYTKKWCSRNKLQIKNHDQFIQDTEEIFEFVWNRIIDESEYLYPAFKIATQQKQAA
;
A
#
# COMPACT_ATOMS: atom_id res chain seq x y z
N MET A 1 -19.80 2.87 5.25
CA MET A 1 -18.58 3.13 6.04
C MET A 1 -17.79 1.84 6.04
N ILE A 2 -16.52 1.84 5.61
CA ILE A 2 -15.70 0.64 5.70
C ILE A 2 -15.26 0.44 7.16
N SER A 3 -15.25 -0.81 7.65
CA SER A 3 -14.74 -1.15 8.98
C SER A 3 -13.21 -1.17 8.99
N ILE A 4 -12.62 -0.92 10.15
CA ILE A 4 -11.17 -1.10 10.37
C ILE A 4 -10.77 -2.56 10.13
N ASP A 5 -11.64 -3.52 10.45
CA ASP A 5 -11.40 -4.94 10.18
C ASP A 5 -11.17 -5.23 8.69
N LEU A 6 -11.96 -4.61 7.80
CA LEU A 6 -11.76 -4.77 6.36
C LEU A 6 -10.45 -4.13 5.88
N MET A 7 -10.00 -3.04 6.52
CA MET A 7 -8.69 -2.46 6.23
C MET A 7 -7.54 -3.38 6.68
N HIS A 8 -7.68 -4.02 7.84
CA HIS A 8 -6.73 -5.04 8.29
C HIS A 8 -6.68 -6.25 7.35
N GLU A 9 -7.83 -6.69 6.81
CA GLU A 9 -7.87 -7.76 5.79
C GLU A 9 -7.12 -7.36 4.51
N HIS A 10 -7.28 -6.11 4.05
CA HIS A 10 -6.50 -5.60 2.92
C HIS A 10 -5.00 -5.60 3.21
N ASN A 11 -4.59 -5.11 4.38
CA ASN A 11 -3.19 -5.10 4.81
C ASN A 11 -2.61 -6.50 4.89
N HIS A 12 -3.36 -7.46 5.44
CA HIS A 12 -2.95 -8.85 5.50
C HIS A 12 -2.71 -9.42 4.10
N LYS A 13 -3.66 -9.23 3.18
CA LYS A 13 -3.54 -9.69 1.79
C LYS A 13 -2.36 -9.05 1.05
N ILE A 14 -2.10 -7.76 1.28
CA ILE A 14 -0.94 -7.07 0.70
C ILE A 14 0.36 -7.66 1.25
N ALA A 15 0.45 -7.87 2.57
CA ALA A 15 1.63 -8.44 3.21
C ALA A 15 1.93 -9.88 2.75
N GLU A 16 0.89 -10.72 2.60
CA GLU A 16 1.02 -12.08 2.08
C GLU A 16 1.58 -12.08 0.65
N HIS A 17 1.03 -11.23 -0.23
CA HIS A 17 1.54 -11.09 -1.59
C HIS A 17 3.00 -10.64 -1.61
N SER A 18 3.38 -9.63 -0.81
CA SER A 18 4.79 -9.19 -0.71
C SER A 18 5.70 -10.34 -0.29
N LYS A 19 5.28 -11.15 0.68
CA LYS A 19 6.05 -12.30 1.17
C LYS A 19 6.27 -13.33 0.06
N VAL A 20 5.20 -13.73 -0.63
CA VAL A 20 5.28 -14.69 -1.74
C VAL A 20 6.16 -14.14 -2.86
N LEU A 21 5.92 -12.90 -3.28
CA LEU A 21 6.69 -12.25 -4.34
C LEU A 21 8.18 -12.15 -3.97
N SER A 22 8.52 -11.81 -2.72
CA SER A 22 9.92 -11.72 -2.27
C SER A 22 10.72 -13.01 -2.44
N VAL A 23 10.04 -14.16 -2.42
CA VAL A 23 10.66 -15.47 -2.69
C VAL A 23 10.73 -15.72 -4.19
N LEU A 24 9.63 -15.47 -4.91
CA LEU A 24 9.55 -15.73 -6.35
C LEU A 24 10.54 -14.89 -7.16
N ILE A 25 10.70 -13.62 -6.82
CA ILE A 25 11.59 -12.70 -7.56
C ILE A 25 13.05 -13.12 -7.52
N ARG A 26 13.46 -13.96 -6.56
CA ARG A 26 14.84 -14.44 -6.44
C ARG A 26 15.19 -15.49 -7.48
N ASN A 27 14.19 -16.14 -8.09
CA ASN A 27 14.41 -17.07 -9.19
C ASN A 27 14.09 -16.39 -10.52
N ARG A 28 15.12 -16.11 -11.32
CA ARG A 28 14.98 -15.39 -12.60
C ARG A 28 14.03 -16.08 -13.58
N GLU A 29 14.03 -17.41 -13.63
CA GLU A 29 13.20 -18.18 -14.55
C GLU A 29 11.72 -18.00 -14.24
N LEU A 30 11.37 -17.83 -12.96
CA LEU A 30 9.99 -17.57 -12.55
C LEU A 30 9.53 -16.17 -12.97
N CYS A 31 10.44 -15.20 -13.05
CA CYS A 31 10.08 -13.82 -13.38
C CYS A 31 9.58 -13.60 -14.81
N ASP A 32 9.83 -14.54 -15.73
CA ASP A 32 9.27 -14.50 -17.10
C ASP A 32 7.93 -15.21 -17.23
N THR A 33 7.45 -15.87 -16.17
CA THR A 33 6.19 -16.60 -16.20
C THR A 33 5.00 -15.64 -16.13
N GLN A 34 3.90 -16.03 -16.78
CA GLN A 34 2.64 -15.29 -16.67
C GLN A 34 2.14 -15.27 -15.23
N VAL A 35 2.31 -16.37 -14.49
CA VAL A 35 1.94 -16.48 -13.06
C VAL A 35 2.62 -15.40 -12.22
N MET A 36 3.92 -15.17 -12.42
CA MET A 36 4.64 -14.13 -11.69
C MET A 36 4.14 -12.72 -12.05
N CYS A 37 3.85 -12.46 -13.33
CA CYS A 37 3.23 -11.20 -13.74
C CYS A 37 1.87 -11.00 -13.07
N ASP A 38 1.02 -12.03 -13.05
CA ASP A 38 -0.33 -11.94 -12.48
C ASP A 38 -0.28 -11.66 -10.97
N ILE A 39 0.59 -12.35 -10.22
CA ILE A 39 0.76 -12.10 -8.77
C ILE A 39 1.30 -10.69 -8.53
N PHE A 40 2.28 -10.23 -9.33
CA PHE A 40 2.85 -8.89 -9.20
C PHE A 40 1.81 -7.79 -9.48
N PHE A 41 1.05 -7.90 -10.57
CA PHE A 41 0.02 -6.90 -10.89
C PHE A 41 -1.16 -6.96 -9.93
N SER A 42 -1.49 -8.15 -9.40
CA SER A 42 -2.46 -8.31 -8.30
C SER A 42 -2.01 -7.55 -7.05
N TYR A 43 -0.74 -7.67 -6.67
CA TYR A 43 -0.16 -6.90 -5.57
C TYR A 43 -0.25 -5.39 -5.80
N VAL A 44 0.19 -4.91 -6.97
CA VAL A 44 0.13 -3.48 -7.32
C VAL A 44 -1.31 -2.97 -7.31
N ALA A 45 -2.26 -3.75 -7.82
CA ALA A 45 -3.68 -3.40 -7.79
C ALA A 45 -4.21 -3.31 -6.35
N ALA A 46 -3.89 -4.30 -5.51
CA ALA A 46 -4.31 -4.35 -4.12
C ALA A 46 -3.80 -3.14 -3.32
N VAL A 47 -2.52 -2.76 -3.47
CA VAL A 47 -1.95 -1.57 -2.82
C VAL A 47 -2.67 -0.30 -3.28
N ASN A 48 -2.88 -0.12 -4.58
CA ASN A 48 -3.55 1.07 -5.10
C ASN A 48 -5.02 1.16 -4.65
N GLU A 49 -5.72 0.03 -4.61
CA GLU A 49 -7.11 -0.05 -4.13
C GLU A 49 -7.19 0.25 -2.63
N HIS A 50 -6.28 -0.30 -1.83
CA HIS A 50 -6.18 -0.01 -0.40
C HIS A 50 -6.02 1.48 -0.14
N LEU A 51 -5.02 2.11 -0.74
CA LEU A 51 -4.78 3.56 -0.58
C LEU A 51 -5.97 4.40 -1.03
N LYS A 52 -6.66 4.01 -2.10
CA LYS A 52 -7.88 4.69 -2.57
C LYS A 52 -9.04 4.54 -1.58
N ASN A 53 -9.16 3.38 -0.93
CA ASN A 53 -10.18 3.14 0.07
C ASN A 53 -9.92 3.96 1.34
N GLU A 54 -8.67 4.09 1.77
CA GLU A 54 -8.31 4.99 2.88
C GLU A 54 -8.63 6.45 2.57
N GLU A 55 -8.28 6.92 1.37
CA GLU A 55 -8.59 8.28 0.91
C GLU A 55 -10.07 8.60 0.99
N LYS A 56 -10.91 7.66 0.55
CA LYS A 56 -12.36 7.85 0.51
C LYS A 56 -13.02 7.71 1.89
N ASN A 57 -12.54 6.81 2.73
CA ASN A 57 -13.30 6.37 3.91
C ASN A 57 -12.67 6.78 5.25
N ILE A 58 -11.36 6.99 5.30
CA ILE A 58 -10.62 7.27 6.54
C ILE A 58 -10.28 8.76 6.66
N TYR A 59 -9.67 9.35 5.62
CA TYR A 59 -9.12 10.71 5.77
C TYR A 59 -10.20 11.77 5.88
N GLN A 60 -11.28 11.66 5.09
CA GLN A 60 -12.35 12.66 5.07
C GLN A 60 -12.92 12.98 6.48
N PRO A 61 -13.34 12.00 7.29
CA PRO A 61 -13.84 12.28 8.65
C PRO A 61 -12.76 12.81 9.60
N MET A 62 -11.48 12.45 9.40
CA MET A 62 -10.38 12.96 10.23
C MET A 62 -10.03 14.42 9.90
N LEU A 63 -10.06 14.82 8.62
CA LEU A 63 -9.72 16.18 8.19
C LEU A 63 -10.70 17.24 8.69
N ILE A 64 -11.97 16.86 8.91
CA ILE A 64 -13.01 17.76 9.42
C ILE A 64 -13.11 17.75 10.96
N HIS A 65 -12.27 16.97 11.64
CA HIS A 65 -12.28 16.85 13.10
C HIS A 65 -11.92 18.19 13.79
N SER A 66 -12.20 18.37 15.08
CA SER A 66 -11.80 19.60 15.79
C SER A 66 -10.32 19.56 16.21
N ASP A 67 -9.84 18.40 16.64
CA ASP A 67 -8.45 18.15 17.04
C ASP A 67 -7.46 18.28 15.87
N GLN A 68 -6.49 19.18 16.02
CA GLN A 68 -5.44 19.43 15.02
C GLN A 68 -4.48 18.25 14.85
N SER A 69 -4.24 17.46 15.90
CA SER A 69 -3.37 16.28 15.84
C SER A 69 -3.94 15.23 14.88
N ILE A 70 -5.25 14.97 14.98
CA ILE A 70 -5.97 14.05 14.07
C ILE A 70 -5.92 14.52 12.61
N LYS A 71 -6.07 15.83 12.36
CA LYS A 71 -5.92 16.39 11.01
C LYS A 71 -4.51 16.22 10.47
N ASN A 72 -3.50 16.45 11.31
CA ASN A 72 -2.10 16.32 10.93
C ASN A 72 -1.78 14.87 10.57
N THR A 73 -2.25 13.89 11.36
CA THR A 73 -2.14 12.46 11.03
C THR A 73 -2.74 12.17 9.65
N ALA A 74 -4.00 12.57 9.39
CA ALA A 74 -4.63 12.34 8.10
C ALA A 74 -3.84 12.98 6.93
N THR A 75 -3.34 14.20 7.11
CA THR A 75 -2.56 14.92 6.10
C THR A 75 -1.22 14.22 5.81
N GLN A 76 -0.53 13.74 6.84
CA GLN A 76 0.72 12.98 6.68
C GLN A 76 0.48 11.68 5.92
N PHE A 77 -0.56 10.92 6.30
CA PHE A 77 -0.89 9.67 5.61
C PHE A 77 -1.32 9.90 4.16
N MET A 78 -2.06 10.97 3.86
CA MET A 78 -2.37 11.37 2.49
C MET A 78 -1.12 11.64 1.64
N SER A 79 -0.17 12.40 2.20
CA SER A 79 1.10 12.68 1.53
C SER A 79 1.88 11.38 1.26
N GLY A 80 1.95 10.50 2.26
CA GLY A 80 2.56 9.17 2.12
C GLY A 80 1.89 8.31 1.05
N SER A 81 0.55 8.32 0.95
CA SER A 81 -0.18 7.59 -0.10
C SER A 81 0.19 8.08 -1.50
N MET A 82 0.33 9.40 -1.70
CA MET A 82 0.77 9.96 -2.98
C MET A 82 2.19 9.53 -3.33
N GLU A 83 3.07 9.48 -2.34
CA GLU A 83 4.46 9.07 -2.53
C GLU A 83 4.58 7.59 -2.92
N ILE A 84 3.88 6.69 -2.23
CA ILE A 84 3.83 5.25 -2.58
C ILE A 84 3.32 5.07 -4.01
N LYS A 85 2.22 5.74 -4.38
CA LYS A 85 1.69 5.71 -5.76
C LYS A 85 2.74 6.20 -6.78
N ARG A 86 3.50 7.24 -6.45
CA ARG A 86 4.57 7.78 -7.30
C ARG A 86 5.69 6.77 -7.50
N VAL A 87 6.17 6.13 -6.42
CA VAL A 87 7.24 5.12 -6.46
C VAL A 87 6.80 3.90 -7.28
N ILE A 88 5.60 3.35 -7.02
CA ILE A 88 5.05 2.22 -7.78
C ILE A 88 4.93 2.57 -9.28
N LYS A 89 4.48 3.78 -9.61
CA LYS A 89 4.39 4.23 -11.00
C LYS A 89 5.76 4.31 -11.69
N GLN A 90 6.80 4.75 -10.98
CA GLN A 90 8.15 4.81 -11.53
C GLN A 90 8.74 3.42 -11.73
N TYR A 91 8.57 2.55 -10.75
CA TYR A 91 9.00 1.17 -10.83
C TYR A 91 8.33 0.42 -11.98
N THR A 92 6.99 0.52 -12.11
CA THR A 92 6.26 -0.15 -13.19
C THR A 92 6.68 0.39 -14.55
N LYS A 93 6.98 1.69 -14.68
CA LYS A 93 7.56 2.24 -15.91
C LYS A 93 8.97 1.70 -16.21
N LYS A 94 9.77 1.43 -15.19
CA LYS A 94 11.14 0.90 -15.32
C LYS A 94 11.15 -0.59 -15.69
N TRP A 95 10.31 -1.39 -15.04
CA TRP A 95 10.37 -2.85 -15.08
C TRP A 95 9.21 -3.53 -15.79
N CYS A 96 8.17 -2.80 -16.20
CA CYS A 96 7.02 -3.38 -16.89
C CYS A 96 6.83 -2.77 -18.28
N SER A 97 6.45 -3.60 -19.25
CA SER A 97 5.97 -3.16 -20.57
C SER A 97 4.85 -4.07 -21.04
N ARG A 98 3.76 -3.49 -21.57
CA ARG A 98 2.59 -4.23 -22.06
C ARG A 98 2.07 -5.29 -21.05
N ASN A 99 1.99 -4.92 -19.77
CA ASN A 99 1.60 -5.80 -18.66
C ASN A 99 2.48 -7.06 -18.49
N LYS A 100 3.77 -6.95 -18.82
CA LYS A 100 4.76 -8.00 -18.57
C LYS A 100 5.99 -7.42 -17.90
N LEU A 101 6.63 -8.19 -17.03
CA LEU A 101 7.94 -7.86 -16.48
C LEU A 101 8.99 -7.89 -17.60
N GLN A 102 9.89 -6.91 -17.59
CA GLN A 102 10.97 -6.71 -18.55
C GLN A 102 12.27 -6.54 -17.77
N ILE A 103 12.84 -7.67 -17.35
CA ILE A 103 13.96 -7.70 -16.42
C ILE A 103 15.26 -7.85 -17.21
N LYS A 104 15.96 -6.72 -17.38
CA LYS A 104 17.30 -6.69 -18.03
C LYS A 104 18.43 -7.00 -17.05
N ASN A 105 18.32 -6.50 -15.82
CA ASN A 105 19.24 -6.73 -14.72
C ASN A 105 18.43 -7.28 -13.55
N HIS A 106 18.65 -8.56 -13.23
CA HIS A 106 17.87 -9.27 -12.23
C HIS A 106 18.19 -8.82 -10.80
N ASP A 107 19.46 -8.57 -10.49
CA ASP A 107 19.87 -8.10 -9.16
C ASP A 107 19.29 -6.71 -8.86
N GLN A 108 19.37 -5.79 -9.81
CA GLN A 108 18.76 -4.46 -9.65
C GLN A 108 17.24 -4.54 -9.55
N PHE A 109 16.61 -5.45 -10.30
CA PHE A 109 15.18 -5.70 -10.18
C PHE A 109 14.82 -6.17 -8.78
N ILE A 110 15.56 -7.14 -8.21
CA ILE A 110 15.31 -7.61 -6.83
C ILE A 110 15.42 -6.45 -5.85
N GLN A 111 16.49 -5.66 -5.90
CA GLN A 111 16.71 -4.52 -5.00
C GLN A 111 15.56 -3.51 -5.07
N ASP A 112 15.21 -3.06 -6.27
CA ASP A 112 14.11 -2.10 -6.48
C ASP A 112 12.76 -2.66 -6.00
N THR A 113 12.56 -3.97 -6.12
CA THR A 113 11.30 -4.63 -5.72
C THR A 113 11.21 -4.75 -4.20
N GLU A 114 12.31 -5.12 -3.55
CA GLU A 114 12.40 -5.20 -2.09
C GLU A 114 12.20 -3.82 -1.46
N GLU A 115 12.73 -2.75 -2.07
CA GLU A 115 12.50 -1.37 -1.63
C GLU A 115 11.01 -1.01 -1.66
N ILE A 116 10.27 -1.41 -2.71
CA ILE A 116 8.81 -1.23 -2.75
C ILE A 116 8.11 -2.00 -1.63
N PHE A 117 8.51 -3.25 -1.39
CA PHE A 117 7.91 -4.05 -0.34
C PHE A 117 8.16 -3.44 1.03
N GLU A 118 9.36 -2.91 1.29
CA GLU A 118 9.68 -2.21 2.53
C GLU A 118 8.84 -0.94 2.70
N PHE A 119 8.70 -0.11 1.65
CA PHE A 119 7.86 1.08 1.70
C PHE A 119 6.39 0.75 2.04
N VAL A 120 5.84 -0.29 1.42
CA VAL A 120 4.45 -0.71 1.68
C VAL A 120 4.33 -1.38 3.06
N TRP A 121 5.35 -2.10 3.50
CA TRP A 121 5.37 -2.71 4.82
C TRP A 121 5.38 -1.68 5.94
N ASN A 122 6.26 -0.67 5.86
CA ASN A 122 6.31 0.43 6.82
C ASN A 122 4.96 1.16 6.87
N ARG A 123 4.32 1.34 5.72
CA ARG A 123 2.99 1.91 5.63
C ARG A 123 1.94 1.09 6.41
N ILE A 124 1.92 -0.24 6.26
CA ILE A 124 0.98 -1.12 6.97
C ILE A 124 1.17 -1.05 8.50
N ILE A 125 2.43 -0.98 8.94
CA ILE A 125 2.76 -0.80 10.37
C ILE A 125 2.21 0.54 10.84
N ASP A 126 2.56 1.63 10.16
CA ASP A 126 2.15 2.98 10.54
C ASP A 126 0.62 3.12 10.58
N GLU A 127 -0.09 2.48 9.65
CA GLU A 127 -1.55 2.47 9.63
C GLU A 127 -2.13 1.82 10.90
N SER A 128 -1.55 0.70 11.31
CA SER A 128 -1.98 -0.04 12.49
C SER A 128 -1.63 0.67 13.80
N GLU A 129 -0.46 1.31 13.86
CA GLU A 129 0.05 1.98 15.06
C GLU A 129 -0.51 3.39 15.26
N TYR A 130 -0.75 4.14 14.18
CA TYR A 130 -1.09 5.57 14.25
C TYR A 130 -2.42 5.91 13.57
N LEU A 131 -2.66 5.45 12.33
CA LEU A 131 -3.82 5.88 11.56
C LEU A 131 -5.14 5.34 12.14
N TYR A 132 -5.26 4.03 12.32
CA TYR A 132 -6.50 3.40 12.76
C TYR A 132 -6.90 3.82 14.18
N PRO A 133 -5.97 3.95 15.16
CA PRO A 133 -6.30 4.54 16.45
C PRO A 133 -6.83 5.97 16.34
N ALA A 134 -6.19 6.84 15.55
CA ALA A 134 -6.63 8.22 15.36
C ALA A 134 -8.00 8.29 14.68
N PHE A 135 -8.25 7.45 13.67
CA PHE A 135 -9.55 7.34 13.00
C PHE A 135 -10.66 6.88 13.94
N LYS A 136 -10.38 5.94 14.84
CA LYS A 136 -11.33 5.48 15.86
C LYS A 136 -11.74 6.62 16.79
N ILE A 137 -10.78 7.44 17.25
CA ILE A 137 -11.08 8.62 18.06
C ILE A 137 -11.95 9.61 17.27
N ALA A 138 -11.59 9.87 16.01
CA ALA A 138 -12.30 10.82 15.15
C ALA A 138 -13.76 10.43 14.88
N THR A 139 -14.05 9.13 14.79
CA THR A 139 -15.39 8.61 14.51
C THR A 139 -16.25 8.44 15.77
N GLN A 140 -15.64 8.20 16.93
CA GLN A 140 -16.33 8.09 18.22
C GLN A 140 -16.87 9.45 18.72
N GLN A 141 -16.12 10.54 18.57
CA GLN A 141 -16.59 11.88 18.99
C GLN A 141 -17.82 12.34 18.18
N LYS A 142 -17.98 11.86 16.95
CA LYS A 142 -19.10 12.19 16.08
C LYS A 142 -20.43 11.53 16.49
N GLN A 143 -20.41 10.55 17.40
CA GLN A 143 -21.61 9.87 17.91
C GLN A 143 -22.10 10.47 19.24
N ALA A 144 -21.32 11.34 19.89
CA ALA A 144 -21.64 11.95 21.18
C ALA A 144 -22.08 13.43 21.07
N ALA A 145 -22.18 13.96 19.85
CA ALA A 145 -22.61 15.33 19.52
C ALA A 145 -23.84 15.27 18.60
#